data_AF-A0A154MQH6-F1
#
_entry.id   AF-A0A154MQH6-F1
#
_cell.length_a   1.000
_cell.length_b   1.000
_cell.length_c   1.000
_cell.angle_alpha   90.00
_cell.angle_beta   90.00
_cell.angle_gamma   90.00
#
_symmetry.space_group_name_H-M   'P 1'
#
loop_
_entity.id
_entity.type
_entity.pdbx_description
1 polymer ?
#
loop_
_entity_poly.entity_id
_entity_poly.type
_entity_poly.pdbx_seq_one_letter_code
_entity_poly.pdbx_strand_id
1 'polypeptide(L)'
;MKRQVDYTWRLAELMARHGLHNSTELIPLLSERGIELSRPQVYRLVNQRPERVSLQMVAAICDIFSCGVEDLVTVTAADARRRKTGSAPNVVELNKAVRPKRARVIADDD
;
A
#
# COMPACT_ATOMS: atom_id res chain seq x y z
N MET A 1 21.73 6.51 -1.50
CA MET A 1 20.36 6.56 -2.05
C MET A 1 19.41 6.13 -0.95
N LYS A 2 18.34 6.88 -0.67
CA LYS A 2 17.35 6.49 0.35
C LYS A 2 16.37 5.51 -0.32
N ARG A 3 16.27 4.28 0.19
CA ARG A 3 15.28 3.30 -0.27
C ARG A 3 14.01 3.44 0.57
N GLN A 4 12.86 3.41 -0.08
CA GLN A 4 11.56 3.26 0.57
C GLN A 4 11.20 1.78 0.55
N VAL A 5 11.19 1.15 1.72
CA VAL A 5 10.83 -0.25 1.90
C VAL A 5 9.38 -0.32 2.35
N ASP A 6 8.63 -1.23 1.76
CA ASP A 6 7.23 -1.47 2.02
C ASP A 6 6.94 -2.99 1.97
N TYR A 7 5.76 -3.41 2.40
CA TYR A 7 5.36 -4.82 2.33
C TYR A 7 3.86 -5.01 2.17
N THR A 8 3.48 -6.17 1.64
CA THR A 8 2.11 -6.65 1.54
C THR A 8 1.95 -7.91 2.37
N TRP A 9 0.88 -7.94 3.17
CA TRP A 9 0.50 -9.08 3.99
C TRP A 9 -0.57 -9.89 3.26
N ARG A 10 -0.33 -11.20 3.06
CA ARG A 10 -1.13 -12.04 2.16
C ARG A 10 -1.88 -13.17 2.86
N LEU A 11 -2.05 -13.09 4.18
CA LEU A 11 -2.70 -14.15 4.96
C LEU A 11 -4.14 -14.44 4.50
N ALA A 12 -4.94 -13.42 4.21
CA ALA A 12 -6.32 -13.64 3.73
C ALA A 12 -6.36 -14.42 2.40
N GLU A 13 -5.41 -14.17 1.50
CA GLU A 13 -5.26 -14.90 0.23
C GLU A 13 -4.87 -16.36 0.48
N LEU A 14 -3.91 -16.60 1.39
CA LEU A 14 -3.51 -17.95 1.77
C LEU A 14 -4.67 -18.73 2.41
N MET A 15 -5.40 -18.11 3.33
CA MET A 15 -6.60 -18.72 3.93
C MET A 15 -7.61 -19.15 2.86
N ALA A 16 -7.94 -18.24 1.92
CA ALA A 16 -8.89 -18.54 0.87
C ALA A 16 -8.43 -19.69 -0.05
N ARG A 17 -7.14 -19.75 -0.40
CA ARG A 17 -6.57 -20.85 -1.20
C ARG A 17 -6.68 -22.21 -0.51
N HIS A 18 -6.67 -22.22 0.82
CA HIS A 18 -6.82 -23.43 1.64
C HIS A 18 -8.25 -23.69 2.11
N GLY A 19 -9.24 -22.95 1.58
CA GLY A 19 -10.66 -23.16 1.90
C GLY A 19 -11.12 -22.60 3.24
N LEU A 20 -10.30 -21.76 3.89
CA LEU A 20 -10.68 -21.03 5.10
C LEU A 20 -11.26 -19.68 4.69
N HIS A 21 -12.54 -19.46 4.98
CA HIS A 21 -13.28 -18.27 4.55
C HIS A 21 -13.61 -17.32 5.70
N ASN A 22 -13.36 -17.74 6.94
CA ASN A 22 -13.54 -16.94 8.14
C ASN A 22 -12.25 -16.91 8.96
N SER A 23 -11.84 -15.70 9.37
CA SER A 23 -10.72 -15.48 10.28
C SER A 23 -10.73 -16.38 11.52
N THR A 24 -11.91 -16.70 12.07
CA THR A 24 -11.99 -17.53 13.29
C THR A 24 -11.61 -18.99 13.06
N GLU A 25 -11.61 -19.48 11.83
CA GLU A 25 -11.13 -20.83 11.49
C GLU A 25 -9.62 -20.98 11.73
N LEU A 26 -8.88 -19.86 11.74
CA LEU A 26 -7.44 -19.85 12.01
C LEU A 26 -7.13 -20.04 13.51
N ILE A 27 -8.07 -19.76 14.41
CA ILE A 27 -7.88 -19.84 15.87
C ILE A 27 -7.44 -21.25 16.32
N PRO A 28 -8.20 -22.33 16.03
CA PRO A 28 -7.79 -23.67 16.47
C PRO A 28 -6.43 -24.08 15.89
N LEU A 29 -6.14 -23.73 14.64
CA LEU A 29 -4.87 -24.07 13.96
C LEU A 29 -3.66 -23.37 14.60
N LEU A 30 -3.84 -22.14 15.08
CA LEU A 30 -2.82 -21.41 15.83
C LEU A 30 -2.66 -21.98 17.25
N SER A 31 -3.76 -22.33 17.91
CA SER A 31 -3.75 -22.93 19.26
C SER A 31 -3.01 -24.28 19.28
N GLU A 32 -3.19 -25.12 18.26
CA GLU A 32 -2.44 -26.37 18.06
C GLU A 32 -0.90 -26.17 18.03
N ARG A 33 -0.45 -24.96 17.69
CA ARG A 33 0.98 -24.56 17.63
C ARG A 33 1.40 -23.72 18.84
N GLY A 34 0.57 -23.68 19.89
CA GLY A 34 0.82 -22.93 21.11
C GLY A 34 0.65 -21.42 20.97
N ILE A 35 -0.07 -20.95 19.94
CA ILE A 35 -0.33 -19.53 19.70
C ILE A 35 -1.79 -19.21 20.04
N GLU A 36 -1.97 -18.67 21.24
CA GLU A 36 -3.27 -18.22 21.72
C GLU A 36 -3.53 -16.76 21.34
N LEU A 37 -4.56 -16.52 20.52
CA LEU A 37 -5.00 -15.19 20.13
C LEU A 37 -6.51 -15.05 20.34
N SER A 38 -6.91 -13.89 20.85
CA SER A 38 -8.33 -13.51 20.89
C SER A 38 -8.89 -13.32 19.48
N ARG A 39 -10.22 -13.48 19.33
CA ARG A 39 -10.92 -13.28 18.04
C ARG A 39 -10.59 -11.92 17.39
N PRO A 40 -10.56 -10.78 18.11
CA PRO A 40 -10.16 -9.50 17.52
C PRO A 40 -8.70 -9.46 17.06
N GLN A 41 -7.78 -10.15 17.76
CA GLN A 41 -6.38 -10.25 17.32
C GLN A 41 -6.28 -11.04 16.01
N VAL A 42 -6.97 -12.17 15.91
CA VAL A 42 -6.99 -12.96 14.67
C VAL A 42 -7.66 -12.20 13.53
N TYR A 43 -8.77 -11.49 13.80
CA TYR A 43 -9.40 -10.65 12.79
C TYR A 43 -8.44 -9.59 12.24
N ARG A 44 -7.71 -8.87 13.10
CA ARG A 44 -6.71 -7.87 12.66
C ARG A 44 -5.55 -8.52 11.93
N LEU A 45 -5.08 -9.67 12.39
CA LEU A 45 -4.01 -10.43 11.73
C LEU A 45 -4.40 -10.81 10.30
N VAL A 46 -5.65 -11.18 10.06
CA VAL A 46 -6.11 -11.61 8.73
C VAL A 46 -6.48 -10.43 7.82
N ASN A 47 -7.23 -9.45 8.37
CA ASN A 47 -7.90 -8.42 7.57
C ASN A 47 -7.20 -7.06 7.58
N GLN A 48 -6.16 -6.89 8.40
CA GLN A 48 -5.38 -5.66 8.46
C GLN A 48 -3.92 -5.93 8.14
N ARG A 49 -3.16 -4.86 7.97
CA ARG A 49 -1.72 -4.92 7.75
C ARG A 49 -1.02 -4.82 9.11
N PRO A 50 -0.46 -5.92 9.65
CA PRO A 50 0.11 -5.90 10.99
C PRO A 50 1.48 -5.23 11.01
N GLU A 51 1.68 -4.23 11.87
CA GLU A 51 2.99 -3.56 12.03
C GLU A 51 4.00 -4.42 12.79
N ARG A 52 3.51 -5.33 13.64
CA ARG A 52 4.31 -6.21 14.49
C ARG A 52 3.69 -7.59 14.54
N VAL A 53 4.51 -8.59 14.28
CA VAL A 53 4.21 -10.02 14.46
C VAL A 53 5.44 -10.69 15.06
N SER A 54 5.23 -11.73 15.88
CA SER A 54 6.35 -12.54 16.34
C SER A 54 6.80 -13.49 15.22
N LEU A 55 8.09 -13.81 15.18
CA LEU A 55 8.60 -14.81 14.23
C LEU A 55 7.96 -16.18 14.46
N GLN A 56 7.62 -16.52 15.70
CA GLN A 56 6.88 -17.75 16.02
C GLN A 56 5.50 -17.77 15.35
N MET A 57 4.78 -16.65 15.31
CA MET A 57 3.51 -16.54 14.59
C MET A 57 3.67 -16.71 13.09
N VAL A 58 4.70 -16.09 12.51
CA VAL A 58 5.03 -16.28 11.09
C VAL A 58 5.33 -17.75 10.80
N ALA A 59 6.17 -18.39 11.61
CA ALA A 59 6.52 -19.80 11.46
C ALA A 59 5.28 -20.72 11.58
N ALA A 60 4.40 -20.46 12.55
CA ALA A 60 3.16 -21.23 12.71
C ALA A 60 2.23 -21.08 11.50
N ILE A 61 2.08 -19.88 10.96
CA ILE A 61 1.27 -19.66 9.74
C ILE A 61 1.87 -20.41 8.54
N CYS A 62 3.20 -20.35 8.38
CA CYS A 62 3.90 -21.07 7.33
C CYS A 62 3.70 -22.59 7.44
N ASP A 63 3.74 -23.13 8.67
CA ASP A 63 3.47 -24.54 8.94
C ASP A 63 1.99 -24.91 8.66
N ILE A 64 1.02 -24.08 9.08
CA ILE A 64 -0.43 -24.29 8.82
C ILE A 64 -0.71 -24.42 7.32
N PHE A 65 -0.10 -23.56 6.50
CA PHE A 65 -0.35 -23.51 5.05
C PHE A 65 0.70 -24.24 4.22
N SER A 66 1.68 -24.89 4.86
CA SER A 66 2.81 -25.55 4.19
C SER A 66 3.49 -24.63 3.14
N CYS A 67 3.72 -23.38 3.51
CA CYS A 67 4.22 -22.33 2.60
C CYS A 67 5.49 -21.64 3.14
N GLY A 68 6.14 -20.84 2.28
CA GLY A 68 7.28 -20.02 2.65
C GLY A 68 6.86 -18.66 3.24
N VAL A 69 7.84 -17.92 3.77
CA VAL A 69 7.60 -16.54 4.29
C VAL A 69 7.26 -15.58 3.14
N GLU A 70 7.80 -15.83 1.95
CA GLU A 70 7.56 -15.10 0.70
C GLU A 70 6.11 -15.19 0.22
N ASP A 71 5.42 -16.29 0.55
CA ASP A 71 4.00 -16.46 0.25
C ASP A 71 3.14 -15.59 1.18
N LEU A 72 3.57 -15.45 2.44
CA LEU A 72 2.88 -14.68 3.47
C LEU A 72 3.15 -13.17 3.39
N VAL A 73 4.39 -12.79 3.07
CA VAL A 73 4.86 -11.40 3.03
C VAL A 73 5.62 -11.13 1.75
N THR A 74 5.09 -10.20 0.95
CA THR A 74 5.82 -9.66 -0.21
C THR A 74 6.47 -8.34 0.16
N VAL A 75 7.80 -8.26 0.09
CA VAL A 75 8.55 -7.04 0.37
C VAL A 75 8.80 -6.27 -0.93
N THR A 76 8.54 -4.96 -0.91
CA THR A 76 8.86 -4.07 -2.02
C THR A 76 9.85 -3.00 -1.56
N ALA A 77 10.79 -2.63 -2.43
CA ALA A 77 11.80 -1.63 -2.09
C ALA A 77 12.14 -0.75 -3.31
N ALA A 78 11.62 0.48 -3.31
CA ALA A 78 11.82 1.44 -4.40
C ALA A 78 12.80 2.55 -4.00
N ASP A 79 13.49 3.15 -4.97
CA ASP A 79 14.28 4.35 -4.71
C ASP A 79 13.36 5.53 -4.36
N ALA A 80 13.67 6.22 -3.26
CA ALA A 80 12.88 7.38 -2.84
C ALA A 80 12.97 8.47 -3.91
N ARG A 81 11.83 8.79 -4.54
CA ARG A 81 11.75 9.78 -5.61
C ARG A 81 12.21 11.13 -5.07
N ARG A 82 13.32 11.66 -5.60
CA ARG A 82 13.79 13.01 -5.25
C ARG A 82 12.72 14.01 -5.70
N ARG A 83 12.16 14.79 -4.76
CA ARG A 83 11.20 15.85 -5.07
C ARG A 83 11.87 16.80 -6.06
N LYS A 84 11.36 16.88 -7.29
CA LYS A 84 11.80 17.90 -8.26
C LYS A 84 11.30 19.24 -7.72
N THR A 85 12.20 20.08 -7.22
CA THR A 85 11.90 21.48 -6.98
C THR A 85 11.78 22.14 -8.35
N GLY A 86 10.65 22.81 -8.62
CA GLY A 86 10.34 23.42 -9.91
C GLY A 86 11.20 24.65 -10.21
N SER A 87 12.52 24.45 -10.38
CA SER A 87 13.47 25.50 -10.74
C SER A 87 13.93 25.39 -12.19
N ALA A 88 13.27 24.56 -13.01
CA ALA A 88 13.50 24.56 -14.44
C ALA A 88 12.93 25.87 -15.02
N PRO A 89 13.71 26.64 -15.81
CA PRO A 89 13.26 27.90 -16.38
C PRO A 89 12.25 27.61 -17.49
N ASN A 90 10.97 27.54 -17.12
CA ASN A 90 9.86 27.41 -18.06
C ASN A 90 8.86 28.57 -17.91
N VAL A 91 9.37 29.72 -17.47
CA VAL A 91 8.60 30.98 -17.44
C VAL A 91 8.81 31.66 -18.79
N VAL A 92 7.82 31.55 -19.67
CA VAL A 92 7.74 32.40 -20.86
C VAL A 92 7.28 33.78 -20.39
N GLU A 93 8.09 34.82 -20.58
CA GLU A 93 7.67 36.20 -20.36
C GLU A 93 6.55 36.57 -21.34
N LEU A 94 5.31 36.36 -20.91
CA LEU A 94 4.11 36.54 -21.74
C LEU A 94 3.99 37.97 -22.29
N ASN A 95 4.55 38.94 -21.57
CA ASN A 95 4.66 40.35 -21.99
C ASN A 95 5.45 40.54 -23.29
N LYS A 96 6.36 39.63 -23.64
CA LYS A 96 7.10 39.63 -24.92
C LYS A 96 6.45 38.72 -25.97
N ALA A 97 5.73 37.68 -25.55
CA ALA A 97 5.22 36.64 -26.45
C ALA A 97 3.84 36.98 -27.06
N VAL A 98 2.98 37.72 -26.36
CA VAL A 98 1.62 38.02 -26.84
C VAL A 98 1.25 39.46 -26.51
N ARG A 99 1.10 40.31 -27.54
CA ARG A 99 0.54 41.66 -27.38
C ARG A 99 -0.94 41.64 -27.77
N PRO A 100 -1.88 41.96 -26.86
CA PRO A 100 -3.30 41.94 -27.17
C PRO A 100 -3.64 42.98 -28.25
N LYS A 101 -4.44 42.58 -29.23
CA LYS A 101 -4.91 43.46 -30.30
C LYS A 101 -5.95 44.43 -29.73
N ARG A 102 -5.83 45.72 -30.03
CA ARG A 102 -6.79 46.74 -29.56
C ARG A 102 -8.21 46.40 -30.03
N ALA A 103 -9.16 46.45 -29.10
CA ALA A 103 -10.57 46.32 -29.43
C ALA A 103 -11.02 47.50 -30.32
N ARG A 104 -11.83 47.21 -31.35
CA ARG A 104 -12.63 48.22 -32.05
C ARG A 104 -13.99 48.24 -31.38
N VAL A 105 -14.28 49.33 -30.67
CA VAL A 105 -15.60 49.58 -30.11
C VAL A 105 -16.42 50.25 -31.20
N ILE A 106 -17.58 49.68 -31.50
CA ILE A 106 -18.59 50.27 -32.36
C ILE A 106 -19.67 50.79 -31.41
N ALA A 107 -20.10 52.02 -31.58
CA ALA A 107 -21.30 52.50 -30.90
C ALA A 107 -22.51 51.91 -31.64
N ASP A 108 -23.44 51.30 -30.90
CA ASP A 108 -24.79 51.09 -31.43
C ASP A 108 -25.46 52.47 -31.51
N ASP A 109 -25.85 52.86 -32.73
CA ASP A 109 -26.83 53.94 -32.93
C ASP A 109 -28.23 53.29 -32.95
N ASP A 110 -29.07 53.71 -31.99
CA ASP A 110 -30.51 53.48 -31.73
C ASP A 110 -31.28 52.35 -32.46
#